data_AF-A0A2E4HGT1-F1
#
_entry.id   AF-A0A2E4HGT1-F1
#
_cell.length_a   1.000
_cell.length_b   1.000
_cell.length_c   1.000
_cell.angle_alpha   90.00
_cell.angle_beta   90.00
_cell.angle_gamma   90.00
#
_symmetry.space_group_name_H-M   'P 1'
#
loop_
_entity.id
_entity.type
_entity.pdbx_description
1 polymer ?
#
loop_
_entity_poly.entity_id
_entity_poly.type
_entity_poly.pdbx_seq_one_letter_code
_entity_poly.pdbx_strand_id
1 'polypeptide(L)'
;MIDTIKNLQEQTKTFDKRLENVNTLAMLQLQQVQTQLASLEQEKREAIEMGDVELVDQLQNQINNGQGTVNILNNQIQSEQKPQGVPSDVVQLETEWNSRNPWINTTDPTNPDFGKAHFAQGLYANLLNQGVAPANALQQVDRTVLEKFPPVNPRRKEAGAADSSKPKGTAPKGGKLSWSDLSHDEIKLFNGMAGTWTKEEFLQTVADSRKTN
;
A
#
# COMPACT_ATOMS: atom_id res chain seq x y z
N MET A 1 16.36 -24.69 3.32
CA MET A 1 15.08 -23.96 3.22
C MET A 1 14.07 -24.35 4.31
N ILE A 2 13.87 -25.64 4.61
CA ILE A 2 12.97 -26.04 5.71
C ILE A 2 13.55 -25.65 7.09
N ASP A 3 14.85 -25.80 7.30
CA ASP A 3 15.49 -25.48 8.58
C ASP A 3 15.55 -23.97 8.86
N THR A 4 15.67 -23.15 7.81
CA THR A 4 15.61 -21.69 7.92
C THR A 4 14.21 -21.20 8.30
N ILE A 5 13.15 -21.86 7.81
CA ILE A 5 11.76 -21.52 8.18
C ILE A 5 11.50 -21.91 9.65
N LYS A 6 11.97 -23.07 10.10
CA LYS A 6 11.85 -23.50 11.50
C LYS A 6 12.60 -22.56 12.46
N ASN A 7 13.81 -22.15 12.10
CA ASN A 7 14.60 -21.21 12.90
C ASN A 7 13.90 -19.83 13.02
N LEU A 8 13.33 -19.32 11.92
CA LEU A 8 12.55 -18.08 11.95
C LEU A 8 11.30 -18.21 12.84
N GLN A 9 10.58 -19.34 12.80
CA GLN A 9 9.42 -19.59 13.66
C GLN A 9 9.78 -19.69 15.15
N GLU A 10 10.96 -20.22 15.47
CA GLU A 10 11.47 -20.24 16.84
C GLU A 10 11.87 -18.83 17.30
N GLN A 11 12.54 -18.07 16.43
CA GLN A 11 12.87 -16.67 16.70
C GLN A 11 11.63 -15.82 16.97
N THR A 12 10.56 -15.95 16.17
CA THR A 12 9.30 -15.22 16.41
C THR A 12 8.66 -15.61 17.74
N LYS A 13 8.61 -16.91 18.07
CA LYS A 13 8.07 -17.39 19.35
C LYS A 13 8.86 -16.89 20.56
N THR A 14 10.19 -16.87 20.46
CA THR A 14 11.03 -16.34 21.55
C THR A 14 10.87 -14.83 21.70
N PHE A 15 10.67 -14.11 20.59
CA PHE A 15 10.39 -12.68 20.62
C PHE A 15 9.03 -12.38 21.24
N ASP A 16 7.98 -13.10 20.87
CA ASP A 16 6.64 -12.96 21.46
C ASP A 16 6.66 -13.21 22.97
N LYS A 17 7.37 -14.25 23.44
CA LYS A 17 7.54 -14.50 24.89
C LYS A 17 8.27 -13.37 25.61
N ARG A 18 9.27 -12.74 24.97
CA ARG A 18 9.99 -11.60 25.56
C ARG A 18 9.06 -10.40 25.70
N LEU A 19 8.23 -10.13 24.70
CA LEU A 19 7.23 -9.06 24.76
C LEU A 19 6.19 -9.32 25.85
N GLU A 20 5.69 -10.55 25.96
CA GLU A 20 4.76 -10.93 27.02
C GLU A 20 5.36 -10.74 28.43
N ASN A 21 6.63 -11.08 28.61
CA ASN A 21 7.36 -10.84 29.86
C ASN A 21 7.56 -9.35 30.17
N VAL A 22 7.78 -8.51 29.14
CA VAL A 22 7.89 -7.06 29.32
C VAL A 22 6.55 -6.46 29.73
N ASN A 23 5.45 -6.91 29.11
CA ASN A 23 4.10 -6.43 29.43
C ASN A 23 3.69 -6.85 30.85
N THR A 24 3.95 -8.09 31.26
CA THR A 24 3.67 -8.52 32.64
C THR A 24 4.47 -7.73 33.67
N LEU A 25 5.73 -7.39 33.38
CA LEU A 25 6.54 -6.52 34.23
C LEU A 25 5.99 -5.09 34.28
N ALA A 26 5.56 -4.54 33.15
CA ALA A 26 4.92 -3.21 33.09
C ALA A 26 3.61 -3.16 33.88
N MET A 27 2.78 -4.22 33.81
CA MET A 27 1.57 -4.35 34.63
C MET A 27 1.87 -4.40 36.13
N LEU A 28 2.90 -5.16 36.52
CA LEU A 28 3.31 -5.24 37.93
C LEU A 28 3.83 -3.89 38.44
N GLN A 29 4.62 -3.18 37.62
CA GLN A 29 5.09 -1.84 37.92
C GLN A 29 3.92 -0.84 38.04
N LEU A 30 2.93 -0.92 37.14
CA LEU A 30 1.72 -0.10 37.18
C LEU A 30 0.96 -0.32 38.50
N GLN A 31 0.78 -1.57 38.90
CA GLN A 31 0.11 -1.91 40.16
C GLN A 31 0.86 -1.34 41.36
N GLN A 32 2.19 -1.47 41.38
CA GLN A 32 3.03 -0.92 42.45
C GLN A 32 2.89 0.61 42.55
N VAL A 33 2.96 1.33 41.43
CA VAL A 33 2.81 2.80 41.41
C VAL A 33 1.40 3.20 41.88
N GLN A 34 0.36 2.48 41.50
CA GLN A 34 -1.00 2.76 41.98
C GLN A 34 -1.13 2.58 43.50
N THR A 35 -0.52 1.54 44.07
CA THR A 35 -0.54 1.36 45.54
C THR A 35 0.19 2.48 46.27
N GLN A 36 1.30 2.98 45.71
CA GLN A 36 2.04 4.11 46.26
C GLN A 36 1.26 5.42 46.14
N LEU A 37 0.54 5.64 45.04
CA LEU A 37 -0.36 6.79 44.90
C LEU A 37 -1.47 6.77 45.93
N ALA A 38 -2.08 5.60 46.18
CA ALA A 38 -3.12 5.47 47.19
C ALA A 38 -2.60 5.80 48.61
N SER A 39 -1.36 5.42 48.95
CA SER A 39 -0.74 5.80 50.22
C SER A 39 -0.46 7.30 50.30
N LEU A 40 0.04 7.92 49.22
CA LEU A 40 0.30 9.37 49.19
C LEU A 40 -1.01 10.18 49.29
N GLU A 41 -2.09 9.70 48.68
CA GLU A 41 -3.41 10.33 48.82
C GLU A 41 -3.95 10.23 50.25
N GLN A 42 -3.67 9.12 50.95
CA GLN A 42 -4.02 8.99 52.35
C GLN A 42 -3.21 9.93 53.22
N GLU A 43 -1.90 9.98 53.05
CA GLU A 43 -1.00 10.89 53.78
C GLU A 43 -1.38 12.35 53.54
N LYS A 44 -1.80 12.69 52.31
CA LYS A 44 -2.32 14.01 52.00
C LYS A 44 -3.59 14.35 52.78
N ARG A 45 -4.52 13.40 52.93
CA ARG A 45 -5.74 13.60 53.74
C ARG A 45 -5.40 13.86 55.20
N GLU A 46 -4.46 13.09 55.75
CA GLU A 46 -3.97 13.27 57.12
C GLU A 46 -3.28 14.65 57.29
N ALA A 47 -2.48 15.09 56.32
CA ALA A 47 -1.86 16.41 56.33
C ALA A 47 -2.89 17.57 56.26
N ILE A 48 -3.99 17.39 55.50
CA ILE A 48 -5.11 18.34 55.47
C ILE A 48 -5.79 18.42 56.84
N GLU A 49 -6.03 17.28 57.50
CA GLU A 49 -6.63 17.23 58.83
C GLU A 49 -5.74 17.89 59.90
N MET A 50 -4.42 17.77 59.75
CA MET A 50 -3.44 18.42 60.62
C MET A 50 -3.22 19.90 60.31
N GLY A 51 -3.73 20.40 59.17
CA GLY A 51 -3.56 21.79 58.73
C GLY A 51 -2.16 22.13 58.20
N ASP A 52 -1.37 21.13 57.81
CA ASP A 52 -0.01 21.32 57.28
C ASP A 52 -0.04 21.56 55.78
N VAL A 53 -0.14 22.84 55.40
CA VAL A 53 -0.25 23.27 54.00
C VAL A 53 1.00 22.94 53.19
N GLU A 54 2.19 23.00 53.80
CA GLU A 54 3.45 22.75 53.10
C GLU A 54 3.61 21.27 52.75
N LEU A 55 3.24 20.39 53.68
CA LEU A 55 3.22 18.94 53.44
C LEU A 55 2.18 18.55 52.37
N VAL A 56 1.01 19.20 52.36
CA VAL A 56 -0.02 18.97 51.34
C VAL A 56 0.48 19.31 49.94
N ASP A 57 1.17 20.44 49.76
CA ASP A 57 1.73 20.83 48.46
C ASP A 57 2.83 19.87 48.00
N GLN A 58 3.70 19.41 48.90
CA GLN A 58 4.71 18.40 48.60
C GLN A 58 4.08 17.07 48.14
N LEU A 59 3.09 16.58 48.89
CA LEU A 59 2.38 15.35 48.57
C LEU A 59 1.59 15.48 47.25
N GLN A 60 0.96 16.62 47.00
CA GLN A 60 0.26 16.87 45.73
C GLN A 60 1.21 16.82 44.53
N ASN A 61 2.42 17.38 44.65
CA ASN A 61 3.43 17.32 43.60
C ASN A 61 3.88 15.87 43.34
N GLN A 62 4.06 15.07 44.40
CA GLN A 62 4.41 13.66 44.26
C GLN A 62 3.29 12.85 43.60
N ILE A 63 2.02 13.10 43.97
CA ILE A 63 0.85 12.48 43.34
C ILE A 63 0.79 12.82 41.85
N ASN A 64 0.97 14.09 41.48
CA ASN A 64 0.95 14.52 40.07
C ASN A 64 2.05 13.82 39.25
N ASN A 65 3.26 13.70 39.80
CA ASN A 65 4.38 13.00 39.16
C ASN A 65 4.10 11.49 39.01
N GLY A 66 3.53 10.85 40.03
CA GLY A 66 3.13 9.44 39.97
C GLY A 66 2.01 9.20 38.95
N GLN A 67 1.03 10.10 38.84
CA GLN A 67 -0.02 10.04 37.82
C GLN A 67 0.54 10.18 36.40
N GLY A 68 1.54 11.05 36.20
CA GLY A 68 2.27 11.13 34.93
C GLY A 68 2.93 9.80 34.55
N THR A 69 3.50 9.10 35.52
CA THR A 69 4.14 7.79 35.32
C THR A 69 3.12 6.70 34.99
N VAL A 70 1.95 6.71 35.66
CA VAL A 70 0.81 5.83 35.35
C VAL A 70 0.33 6.03 33.92
N ASN A 71 0.22 7.27 33.46
CA ASN A 71 -0.22 7.56 32.09
C ASN A 71 0.77 7.05 31.05
N ILE A 72 2.08 7.18 31.30
CA ILE A 72 3.13 6.64 30.42
C ILE A 72 3.05 5.12 30.35
N LEU A 73 2.97 4.45 31.51
CA LEU A 73 2.88 2.99 31.59
C LEU A 73 1.60 2.46 30.93
N ASN A 74 0.45 3.12 31.14
CA ASN A 74 -0.81 2.75 30.48
C ASN A 74 -0.73 2.89 28.97
N ASN A 75 -0.15 3.98 28.46
CA ASN A 75 0.03 4.17 27.02
C ASN A 75 0.96 3.10 26.43
N GLN A 76 2.01 2.72 27.15
CA GLN A 76 2.91 1.65 26.72
C GLN A 76 2.19 0.30 26.65
N ILE A 77 1.46 -0.07 27.71
CA ILE A 77 0.67 -1.31 27.76
C ILE A 77 -0.42 -1.33 26.68
N GLN A 78 -1.10 -0.21 26.42
CA GLN A 78 -2.14 -0.11 25.39
C GLN A 78 -1.57 -0.15 23.96
N SER A 79 -0.41 0.48 23.73
CA SER A 79 0.26 0.44 22.42
C SER A 79 0.81 -0.95 22.07
N GLU A 80 1.11 -1.77 23.09
CA GLU A 80 1.62 -3.13 22.97
C GLU A 80 0.54 -4.22 23.08
N GLN A 81 -0.73 -3.83 23.32
CA GLN A 81 -1.86 -4.71 23.00
C GLN A 81 -1.90 -4.90 21.49
N LYS A 82 -1.12 -5.87 21.00
CA LYS A 82 -1.35 -6.57 19.73
C LYS A 82 -2.87 -6.77 19.67
N PRO A 83 -3.58 -6.29 18.62
CA PRO A 83 -4.97 -6.65 18.47
C PRO A 83 -5.05 -8.16 18.59
N GLN A 84 -5.84 -8.64 19.55
CA GLN A 84 -6.13 -10.06 19.73
C GLN A 84 -6.28 -10.67 18.34
N GLY A 85 -5.47 -11.70 18.07
CA GLY A 85 -5.17 -12.21 16.74
C GLY A 85 -6.33 -12.00 15.78
N VAL A 86 -6.09 -11.13 14.78
CA VAL A 86 -6.94 -11.04 13.60
C VAL A 86 -7.23 -12.48 13.17
N PRO A 87 -8.51 -12.89 13.07
CA PRO A 87 -8.85 -14.28 12.75
C PRO A 87 -8.03 -14.73 11.54
N SER A 88 -7.48 -15.95 11.56
CA SER A 88 -6.63 -16.47 10.48
C SER A 88 -7.25 -16.23 9.09
N ASP A 89 -8.58 -16.32 9.02
CA ASP A 89 -9.37 -16.10 7.81
C ASP A 89 -9.31 -14.66 7.30
N VAL A 90 -9.23 -13.67 8.19
CA VAL A 90 -9.09 -12.25 7.84
C VAL A 90 -7.67 -11.96 7.33
N VAL A 91 -6.64 -12.55 7.96
CA VAL A 91 -5.25 -12.42 7.48
C VAL A 91 -5.07 -13.05 6.10
N GLN A 92 -5.70 -14.20 5.85
CA GLN A 92 -5.71 -14.83 4.53
C GLN A 92 -6.40 -13.94 3.48
N LEU A 93 -7.56 -13.37 3.81
CA LEU A 93 -8.31 -12.50 2.91
C LEU A 93 -7.52 -11.25 2.49
N GLU A 94 -6.88 -10.58 3.45
CA GLU A 94 -6.01 -9.43 3.18
C GLU A 94 -4.79 -9.83 2.32
N THR A 95 -4.20 -10.99 2.61
CA THR A 95 -3.04 -11.50 1.85
C THR A 95 -3.42 -11.81 0.40
N GLU A 96 -4.56 -12.45 0.17
CA GLU A 96 -5.09 -12.73 -1.17
C GLU A 96 -5.42 -11.44 -1.93
N TRP A 97 -6.01 -10.46 -1.26
CA TRP A 97 -6.34 -9.17 -1.87
C TRP A 97 -5.07 -8.36 -2.20
N ASN A 98 -4.07 -8.35 -1.33
CA ASN A 98 -2.76 -7.72 -1.56
C ASN A 98 -2.01 -8.39 -2.73
N SER A 99 -2.10 -9.72 -2.84
CA SER A 99 -1.53 -10.47 -3.98
C SER A 99 -2.16 -10.05 -5.32
N ARG A 100 -3.48 -9.82 -5.34
CA ARG A 100 -4.19 -9.32 -6.54
C ARG A 100 -3.94 -7.84 -6.82
N ASN A 101 -3.50 -7.07 -5.83
CA ASN A 101 -3.28 -5.63 -5.92
C ASN A 101 -1.85 -5.22 -5.50
N PRO A 102 -0.79 -5.57 -6.27
CA PRO A 102 0.59 -5.27 -5.89
C PRO A 102 0.86 -3.77 -5.67
N TRP A 103 0.08 -2.91 -6.34
CA TRP A 103 0.15 -1.46 -6.23
C TRP A 103 -0.15 -0.94 -4.81
N ILE A 104 -0.81 -1.72 -3.94
CA ILE A 104 -1.19 -1.27 -2.59
C ILE A 104 0.00 -1.05 -1.66
N ASN A 105 1.11 -1.78 -1.86
CA ASN A 105 2.28 -1.70 -0.98
C ASN A 105 3.32 -0.66 -1.44
N THR A 106 2.92 0.20 -2.38
CA THR A 106 3.78 1.25 -2.92
C THR A 106 4.02 2.33 -1.87
N THR A 107 5.27 2.44 -1.40
CA THR A 107 5.71 3.47 -0.45
C THR A 107 6.46 4.62 -1.11
N ASP A 108 6.92 4.43 -2.34
CA ASP A 108 7.66 5.43 -3.10
C ASP A 108 6.70 6.53 -3.62
N PRO A 109 6.84 7.79 -3.18
CA PRO A 109 6.00 8.90 -3.62
C PRO A 109 6.12 9.20 -5.12
N THR A 110 7.19 8.75 -5.78
CA THR A 110 7.41 8.96 -7.22
C THR A 110 6.67 7.97 -8.10
N ASN A 111 6.13 6.90 -7.52
CA ASN A 111 5.35 5.91 -8.25
C ASN A 111 3.95 6.46 -8.57
N PRO A 112 3.46 6.35 -9.82
CA PRO A 112 2.13 6.83 -10.22
C PRO A 112 0.99 6.21 -9.41
N ASP A 113 1.19 5.02 -8.85
CA ASP A 113 0.19 4.32 -8.04
C ASP A 113 0.21 4.73 -6.56
N PHE A 114 1.17 5.54 -6.10
CA PHE A 114 1.28 5.97 -4.69
C PHE A 114 0.01 6.66 -4.17
N GLY A 115 -0.56 7.58 -4.96
CA GLY A 115 -1.80 8.27 -4.59
C GLY A 115 -3.01 7.33 -4.52
N LYS A 116 -3.03 6.29 -5.36
CA LYS A 116 -4.06 5.24 -5.36
C LYS A 116 -3.90 4.34 -4.14
N ALA A 117 -2.68 3.94 -3.83
CA ALA A 117 -2.32 3.12 -2.67
C ALA A 117 -2.69 3.80 -1.36
N HIS A 118 -2.24 5.04 -1.16
CA HIS A 118 -2.51 5.81 0.06
C HIS A 118 -4.01 6.05 0.27
N PHE A 119 -4.76 6.31 -0.81
CA PHE A 119 -6.22 6.46 -0.74
C PHE A 119 -6.91 5.17 -0.31
N ALA A 120 -6.54 4.03 -0.92
CA ALA A 120 -7.12 2.73 -0.60
C ALA A 120 -6.82 2.30 0.84
N GLN A 121 -5.58 2.47 1.30
CA GLN A 121 -5.17 2.19 2.67
C GLN A 121 -5.92 3.05 3.70
N GLY A 122 -6.04 4.34 3.45
CA GLY A 122 -6.79 5.25 4.33
C GLY A 122 -8.28 4.94 4.38
N LEU A 123 -8.88 4.56 3.25
CA LEU A 123 -10.28 4.16 3.19
C LEU A 123 -10.52 2.83 3.92
N TYR A 124 -9.63 1.85 3.76
CA TYR A 124 -9.68 0.58 4.48
C TYR A 124 -9.62 0.80 6.00
N ALA A 125 -8.63 1.58 6.48
CA ALA A 125 -8.50 1.90 7.90
C ALA A 125 -9.75 2.61 8.47
N ASN A 126 -10.35 3.52 7.70
CA ASN A 126 -11.57 4.21 8.12
C ASN A 126 -12.76 3.23 8.24
N LEU A 127 -12.94 2.33 7.28
CA LEU A 127 -14.00 1.31 7.32
C LEU A 127 -13.84 0.36 8.50
N LEU A 128 -12.61 -0.05 8.83
CA LEU A 128 -12.35 -0.85 10.01
C LEU A 128 -12.66 -0.10 11.31
N ASN A 129 -12.31 1.18 11.41
CA ASN A 129 -12.64 2.02 12.57
C ASN A 129 -14.16 2.22 12.74
N GLN A 130 -14.92 2.15 11.65
CA GLN A 130 -16.40 2.18 11.68
C GLN A 130 -17.02 0.82 12.05
N GLY A 131 -16.22 -0.21 12.30
CA GLY A 131 -16.70 -1.55 12.66
C GLY A 131 -17.18 -2.38 11.47
N VAL A 132 -16.82 -2.01 10.23
CA VAL A 132 -17.17 -2.80 9.05
C VAL A 132 -16.32 -4.07 9.01
N ALA A 133 -16.96 -5.21 8.75
CA ALA A 133 -16.26 -6.48 8.58
C ALA A 133 -15.19 -6.39 7.47
N PRO A 134 -13.98 -6.93 7.67
CA PRO A 134 -12.86 -6.82 6.73
C PRO A 134 -13.19 -7.21 5.28
N ALA A 135 -13.99 -8.27 5.09
CA ALA A 135 -14.41 -8.70 3.76
C ALA A 135 -15.26 -7.66 3.02
N ASN A 136 -16.19 -7.03 3.75
CA ASN A 136 -17.02 -5.97 3.20
C ASN A 136 -16.20 -4.69 2.99
N ALA A 137 -15.22 -4.43 3.87
CA ALA A 137 -14.33 -3.30 3.73
C ALA A 137 -13.48 -3.39 2.45
N LEU A 138 -12.88 -4.55 2.15
CA LEU A 138 -12.11 -4.75 0.91
C LEU A 138 -12.97 -4.60 -0.35
N GLN A 139 -14.22 -5.10 -0.35
CA GLN A 139 -15.13 -4.91 -1.49
C GLN A 139 -15.49 -3.43 -1.72
N GLN A 140 -15.68 -2.66 -0.64
CA GLN A 140 -15.94 -1.23 -0.73
C GLN A 140 -14.71 -0.45 -1.19
N VAL A 141 -13.51 -0.85 -0.74
CA VAL A 141 -12.24 -0.31 -1.23
C VAL A 141 -12.13 -0.54 -2.74
N ASP A 142 -12.35 -1.76 -3.23
CA ASP A 142 -12.27 -2.06 -4.67
C ASP A 142 -13.23 -1.20 -5.49
N ARG A 143 -14.49 -1.07 -5.04
CA ARG A 143 -15.50 -0.25 -5.73
C ARG A 143 -15.12 1.23 -5.79
N THR A 144 -14.71 1.79 -4.65
CA THR A 144 -14.38 3.22 -4.53
C THR A 144 -13.06 3.58 -5.22
N VAL A 145 -12.08 2.67 -5.19
CA VAL A 145 -10.83 2.82 -5.93
C VAL A 145 -11.08 2.76 -7.44
N LEU A 146 -11.94 1.86 -7.92
CA LEU A 146 -12.26 1.76 -9.34
C LEU A 146 -13.01 3.01 -9.86
N GLU A 147 -13.88 3.59 -9.03
CA GLU A 147 -14.60 4.83 -9.35
C GLU A 147 -13.66 6.05 -9.41
N LYS A 148 -12.75 6.16 -8.44
CA LYS A 148 -11.84 7.31 -8.32
C LYS A 148 -10.60 7.20 -9.21
N PHE A 149 -10.14 5.97 -9.45
CA PHE A 149 -8.98 5.63 -10.26
C PHE A 149 -9.38 4.61 -11.33
N PRO A 150 -10.14 5.04 -12.34
CA PRO A 150 -10.54 4.15 -13.42
C PRO A 150 -9.31 3.60 -14.15
N PRO A 151 -9.34 2.32 -14.58
CA PRO A 151 -8.22 1.74 -15.31
C PRO A 151 -7.93 2.58 -16.56
N VAL A 152 -6.67 3.01 -16.69
CA VAL A 152 -6.21 3.75 -17.86
C VAL A 152 -6.30 2.81 -19.06
N ASN A 153 -7.25 3.07 -19.96
CA ASN A 153 -7.36 2.32 -21.21
C ASN A 153 -6.07 2.53 -22.04
N PRO A 154 -5.27 1.48 -22.30
CA PRO A 154 -3.99 1.61 -23.00
C PRO A 154 -4.16 2.18 -24.43
N ARG A 155 -5.34 2.01 -25.05
CA ARG A 155 -5.64 2.54 -26.39
C ARG A 155 -5.98 4.03 -26.41
N ARG A 156 -6.13 4.67 -25.24
CA ARG A 156 -6.46 6.10 -25.17
C ARG A 156 -5.30 7.00 -25.65
N LYS A 157 -4.05 6.52 -25.60
CA LYS A 157 -2.89 7.23 -26.16
C LYS A 157 -2.75 7.07 -27.68
N GLU A 158 -3.34 6.02 -28.26
CA GLU A 158 -3.33 5.78 -29.72
C GLU A 158 -4.34 6.66 -30.46
N ALA A 159 -5.39 7.12 -29.76
CA ALA A 159 -6.45 7.95 -30.34
C ALA A 159 -6.01 9.38 -30.74
N GLY A 160 -4.80 9.82 -30.36
CA GLY A 160 -4.28 11.15 -30.70
C GLY A 160 -3.56 11.24 -32.06
N ALA A 161 -3.40 10.15 -32.80
CA ALA A 161 -2.65 10.10 -34.06
C ALA A 161 -3.53 9.93 -35.31
N ALA A 162 -4.83 10.21 -35.21
CA ALA A 162 -5.76 10.12 -36.35
C ALA A 162 -5.90 11.41 -37.17
N ASP A 163 -5.04 12.42 -36.95
CA ASP A 163 -5.07 13.67 -37.74
C ASP A 163 -3.67 14.23 -38.05
N SER A 164 -2.73 13.35 -38.39
CA SER A 164 -1.51 13.79 -39.10
C SER A 164 -1.37 12.99 -40.38
N SER A 165 -1.96 13.52 -41.45
CA SER A 165 -1.64 13.16 -42.83
C SER A 165 -0.17 13.48 -43.12
N LYS A 166 0.75 12.63 -42.64
CA LYS A 166 2.11 12.59 -43.21
C LYS A 166 2.00 11.86 -44.54
N PRO A 167 2.37 12.48 -45.68
CA PRO A 167 2.36 11.81 -46.96
C PRO A 167 3.36 10.66 -46.93
N LYS A 168 2.84 9.44 -46.78
CA LYS A 168 3.59 8.20 -46.77
C LYS A 168 3.88 7.83 -48.24
N GLY A 169 4.81 8.57 -48.86
CA GLY A 169 5.08 8.44 -50.30
C GLY A 169 6.49 8.78 -50.75
N THR A 170 7.38 9.28 -49.89
CA THR A 170 8.75 9.59 -50.31
C THR A 170 9.63 8.35 -50.17
N ALA A 171 10.01 7.74 -51.29
CA ALA A 171 10.98 6.65 -51.31
C ALA A 171 12.29 7.08 -50.62
N PRO A 172 12.91 6.23 -49.77
CA PRO A 172 14.22 6.52 -49.23
C PRO A 172 15.24 6.57 -50.37
N LYS A 173 15.90 7.73 -50.56
CA LYS A 173 17.03 7.88 -51.50
C LYS A 173 18.13 6.88 -51.09
N GLY A 174 18.20 5.75 -51.79
CA GLY A 174 19.29 4.77 -51.70
C GLY A 174 19.06 3.54 -50.82
N GLY A 175 17.86 3.30 -50.29
CA GLY A 175 17.55 2.12 -49.47
C GLY A 175 16.62 1.10 -50.16
N LYS A 176 16.80 -0.19 -49.89
CA LYS A 176 15.90 -1.27 -50.35
C LYS A 176 14.51 -1.06 -49.71
N LEU A 177 13.45 -0.96 -50.52
CA LEU A 177 12.09 -0.68 -50.05
C LEU A 177 11.63 -1.79 -49.09
N SER A 178 11.21 -1.42 -47.88
CA SER A 178 10.70 -2.36 -46.88
C SER A 178 9.18 -2.37 -46.85
N TRP A 179 8.59 -3.44 -46.33
CA TRP A 179 7.13 -3.61 -46.21
C TRP A 179 6.45 -2.46 -45.45
N SER A 180 7.16 -1.86 -44.50
CA SER A 180 6.69 -0.72 -43.71
C SER A 180 6.53 0.58 -44.51
N ASP A 181 7.22 0.69 -45.66
CA ASP A 181 7.26 1.87 -46.53
C ASP A 181 6.15 1.86 -47.61
N LEU A 182 5.36 0.78 -47.64
CA LEU A 182 4.20 0.67 -48.50
C LEU A 182 3.04 1.53 -47.95
N SER A 183 2.33 2.14 -48.89
CA SER A 183 1.05 2.79 -48.67
C SER A 183 -0.03 1.76 -48.42
N HIS A 184 -1.14 2.20 -47.83
CA HIS A 184 -2.25 1.32 -47.49
C HIS A 184 -2.90 0.70 -48.75
N ASP A 185 -2.87 1.41 -49.87
CA ASP A 185 -3.45 0.94 -51.14
C ASP A 185 -2.56 -0.09 -51.82
N GLU A 186 -1.23 0.05 -51.76
CA GLU A 186 -0.30 -0.98 -52.26
C GLU A 186 -0.39 -2.27 -51.43
N ILE A 187 -0.58 -2.16 -50.11
CA ILE A 187 -0.80 -3.32 -49.23
C ILE A 187 -2.13 -4.02 -49.57
N LYS A 188 -3.19 -3.25 -49.86
CA LYS A 188 -4.47 -3.81 -50.32
C LYS A 188 -4.34 -4.49 -51.67
N LEU A 189 -3.57 -3.92 -52.60
CA LEU A 189 -3.34 -4.51 -53.92
C LEU A 189 -2.60 -5.85 -53.82
N PHE A 190 -1.56 -5.93 -52.99
CA PHE A 190 -0.87 -7.19 -52.71
C PHE A 190 -1.80 -8.24 -52.07
N ASN A 191 -2.60 -7.84 -51.09
CA ASN A 191 -3.54 -8.75 -50.43
C ASN A 191 -4.67 -9.21 -51.38
N GLY A 192 -5.05 -8.38 -52.36
CA GLY A 192 -6.00 -8.74 -53.42
C GLY A 192 -5.40 -9.65 -54.51
N MET A 193 -4.07 -9.67 -54.64
CA MET A 193 -3.30 -10.55 -55.54
C MET A 193 -2.63 -11.72 -54.80
N ALA A 194 -3.17 -12.11 -53.64
CA ALA A 194 -2.59 -13.15 -52.81
C ALA A 194 -2.46 -14.48 -53.58
N GLY A 195 -1.22 -14.86 -53.90
CA GLY A 195 -0.87 -16.14 -54.53
C GLY A 195 -0.20 -16.03 -55.91
N THR A 196 -0.25 -14.86 -56.57
CA THR A 196 0.41 -14.71 -57.88
C THR A 196 1.84 -14.21 -57.76
N TRP A 197 2.15 -13.37 -56.77
CA TRP A 197 3.44 -12.68 -56.65
C TRP A 197 4.09 -12.95 -55.30
N THR A 198 5.41 -13.12 -55.29
CA THR A 198 6.16 -13.16 -54.03
C THR A 198 6.29 -11.76 -53.44
N LYS A 199 6.47 -11.68 -52.11
CA LYS A 199 6.63 -10.40 -51.40
C LYS A 199 7.80 -9.58 -51.95
N GLU A 200 8.86 -10.24 -52.40
CA GLU A 200 10.07 -9.61 -52.92
C GLU A 200 9.85 -9.02 -54.32
N GLU A 201 9.19 -9.76 -55.21
CA GLU A 201 8.83 -9.29 -56.56
C GLU A 201 7.88 -8.09 -56.51
N PHE A 202 6.93 -8.10 -55.57
CA PHE A 202 6.01 -6.99 -55.37
C PHE A 202 6.73 -5.72 -54.88
N LEU A 203 7.60 -5.86 -53.88
CA LEU A 203 8.39 -4.73 -53.38
C LEU A 203 9.30 -4.13 -54.45
N GLN A 204 9.88 -4.97 -55.32
CA GLN A 204 10.72 -4.51 -56.42
C GLN A 204 9.93 -3.76 -57.49
N THR A 205 8.76 -4.28 -57.86
CA THR A 205 7.86 -3.61 -58.82
C THR A 205 7.38 -2.26 -58.30
N VAL A 206 7.00 -2.19 -57.01
CA VAL A 206 6.62 -0.93 -56.38
C VAL A 206 7.81 0.03 -56.34
N ALA A 207 9.00 -0.43 -56.02
CA ALA A 207 10.21 0.39 -56.03
C ALA A 207 10.52 0.96 -57.43
N ASP A 208 10.33 0.18 -58.49
CA ASP A 208 10.60 0.61 -59.87
C ASP A 208 9.51 1.55 -60.41
N SER A 209 8.24 1.34 -60.03
CA SER A 209 7.13 2.28 -60.35
C SER A 209 7.32 3.66 -59.72
N ARG A 210 7.96 3.72 -58.53
CA ARG A 210 8.26 4.97 -57.83
C ARG A 210 9.51 5.68 -58.35
N LYS A 211 10.35 5.01 -59.16
CA LYS A 211 11.51 5.62 -59.84
C LYS A 211 11.19 6.18 -61.21
N THR A 212 10.08 5.75 -61.81
CA THR A 212 9.67 6.12 -63.18
C THR A 212 8.69 7.29 -63.23
N ASN A 213 8.23 7.78 -62.07
CA ASN A 213 7.61 9.09 -61.86
C ASN A 213 8.61 10.06 -61.24
#